data_AF-A0A7C4G2T7-F1
#
_entry.id   AF-A0A7C4G2T7-F1
#
_cell.length_a   1.000
_cell.length_b   1.000
_cell.length_c   1.000
_cell.angle_alpha   90.00
_cell.angle_beta   90.00
_cell.angle_gamma   90.00
#
_symmetry.space_group_name_H-M   'P 1'
#
loop_
_entity.id
_entity.type
_entity.pdbx_description
1 polymer ?
#
loop_
_entity_poly.entity_id
_entity_poly.type
_entity_poly.pdbx_seq_one_letter_code
_entity_poly.pdbx_strand_id
1 'polypeptide(L)'
;MPVRWGRLGVNQTEQVTPVKRFFELSTGYRRRDFGPIPARGRPRSFLSCNCKECVFMQIRAQWSAAKRVLPAVFLLLFSGVVLVSATKSPFTSKDKAYYADPNLINYVRPGLVVKIQSAQIAADGTVTARVKFTDPKGVGLDIAGIETPGAIRGGNPSMLIAYIPQGQHQYVAYTTRTQVSTIRPGERAVQAAADTGGRWTKVGDGEYTYTFGTKLPANYEKSATHSIGCYASRDLTEFGFGTALDDDVYHFVPDGSSRPAPRDVIRTQSCTKCHVDTFAFHGTTGRVSMEMCVLCHTPQTTDPDSGNTVDMAYMTHAIHMGRDLAKPYIVYGNANVKFDFSEVGFPTDKRNCQVCHESTTGAAQANQALTRPTRMACGGCHNGVNFATGEDHAN
;
A
#
# COMPACT_ATOMS: atom_id res chain seq x y z
N MET A 1 29.47 -37.98 -26.58
CA MET A 1 28.50 -37.68 -27.65
C MET A 1 27.71 -36.45 -27.24
N PRO A 2 27.93 -35.27 -27.85
CA PRO A 2 27.21 -34.05 -27.47
C PRO A 2 26.02 -33.80 -28.42
N VAL A 3 24.85 -33.48 -27.86
CA VAL A 3 23.67 -33.09 -28.62
C VAL A 3 23.65 -31.57 -28.74
N ARG A 4 23.78 -31.08 -29.97
CA ARG A 4 23.62 -29.68 -30.40
C ARG A 4 22.13 -29.32 -30.50
N TRP A 5 21.78 -28.15 -29.98
CA TRP A 5 20.66 -27.29 -30.42
C TRP A 5 21.22 -25.85 -30.32
N GLY A 6 21.24 -24.97 -31.30
CA GLY A 6 20.36 -24.74 -32.43
C GLY A 6 19.92 -23.27 -32.34
N ARG A 7 20.80 -22.33 -32.73
CA ARG A 7 20.52 -20.89 -32.82
C ARG A 7 19.48 -20.64 -33.92
N LEU A 8 18.40 -19.96 -33.60
CA LEU A 8 17.55 -19.25 -34.55
C LEU A 8 17.39 -17.82 -34.05
N GLY A 9 18.00 -16.88 -34.77
CA GLY A 9 17.68 -15.46 -34.69
C GLY A 9 16.64 -15.13 -35.76
N VAL A 10 15.69 -14.27 -35.41
CA VAL A 10 14.86 -13.53 -36.39
C VAL A 10 14.65 -12.10 -35.86
N ASN A 11 14.75 -11.18 -36.81
CA ASN A 11 14.91 -9.74 -36.72
C ASN A 11 13.83 -8.96 -35.96
N GLN A 12 14.29 -7.91 -35.29
CA GLN A 12 13.54 -6.68 -35.04
C GLN A 12 13.47 -5.87 -36.34
N THR A 13 12.29 -5.32 -36.68
CA THR A 13 12.07 -3.97 -37.23
C THR A 13 10.57 -3.81 -37.52
N GLU A 14 9.86 -3.02 -36.71
CA GLU A 14 8.63 -2.38 -37.17
C GLU A 14 8.71 -0.89 -36.85
N GLN A 15 8.65 -0.11 -37.92
CA GLN A 15 8.76 1.34 -37.95
C GLN A 15 7.39 1.96 -37.74
N VAL A 16 7.30 2.91 -36.80
CA VAL A 16 6.12 3.75 -36.59
C VAL A 16 6.25 4.99 -37.49
N THR A 17 5.28 5.15 -38.40
CA THR A 17 5.13 6.38 -39.21
C THR A 17 4.21 7.40 -38.51
N PRO A 18 4.45 8.71 -38.65
CA PRO A 18 3.66 9.74 -37.98
C PRO A 18 2.54 10.29 -38.89
N VAL A 19 1.33 10.44 -38.34
CA VAL A 19 0.22 11.13 -39.03
C VAL A 19 0.17 12.59 -38.59
N LYS A 20 0.42 13.50 -39.53
CA LYS A 20 0.19 14.95 -39.41
C LYS A 20 -1.20 15.32 -39.96
N ARG A 21 -1.93 16.11 -39.16
CA ARG A 21 -2.88 17.22 -39.45
C ARG A 21 -3.84 17.11 -40.65
N PHE A 22 -5.12 17.47 -40.41
CA PHE A 22 -5.84 18.50 -41.19
C PHE A 22 -6.98 19.15 -40.36
N PHE A 23 -6.93 20.50 -40.29
CA PHE A 23 -7.95 21.58 -40.28
C PHE A 23 -9.32 21.39 -39.59
N GLU A 24 -9.63 22.22 -38.56
CA GLU A 24 -10.35 23.53 -38.60
C GLU A 24 -11.85 23.41 -38.88
N LEU A 25 -12.66 23.86 -37.92
CA LEU A 25 -13.87 24.66 -38.16
C LEU A 25 -14.17 25.47 -36.88
N SER A 26 -14.06 26.78 -37.01
CA SER A 26 -14.53 27.78 -36.06
C SER A 26 -16.02 28.06 -36.30
N THR A 27 -16.76 28.44 -35.25
CA THR A 27 -17.51 29.72 -35.18
C THR A 27 -18.51 29.74 -34.02
N GLY A 28 -18.51 30.85 -33.27
CA GLY A 28 -19.74 31.50 -32.82
C GLY A 28 -20.26 31.18 -31.42
N TYR A 29 -19.72 31.83 -30.37
CA TYR A 29 -20.48 32.05 -29.13
C TYR A 29 -20.62 33.54 -28.84
N ARG A 30 -21.86 34.03 -28.95
CA ARG A 30 -22.29 35.41 -28.71
C ARG A 30 -22.47 35.64 -27.21
N ARG A 31 -21.88 36.73 -26.69
CA ARG A 31 -22.18 37.31 -25.36
C ARG A 31 -23.66 37.73 -25.30
N ARG A 32 -24.30 37.49 -24.16
CA ARG A 32 -25.56 38.16 -23.78
C ARG A 32 -25.39 38.81 -22.42
N ASP A 33 -25.94 40.02 -22.36
CA ASP A 33 -25.79 41.03 -21.33
C ASP A 33 -26.50 40.69 -20.02
N PHE A 34 -25.94 41.23 -18.93
CA PHE A 34 -26.49 41.24 -17.59
C PHE A 34 -27.54 42.36 -17.46
N GLY A 35 -28.71 42.02 -16.91
CA GLY A 35 -29.74 42.96 -16.43
C GLY A 35 -30.13 42.65 -14.97
N PRO A 36 -30.63 43.63 -14.20
CA PRO A 36 -30.46 43.65 -12.74
C PRO A 36 -31.58 42.98 -11.92
N ILE A 37 -31.21 42.67 -10.68
CA ILE A 37 -31.96 42.03 -9.59
C ILE A 37 -33.03 42.96 -9.01
N PRO A 38 -34.20 42.46 -8.59
CA PRO A 38 -34.99 43.07 -7.53
C PRO A 38 -35.07 42.25 -6.23
N ALA A 39 -35.18 43.02 -5.15
CA ALA A 39 -35.08 42.74 -3.71
C ALA A 39 -35.89 41.56 -3.12
N ARG A 40 -35.31 40.95 -2.09
CA ARG A 40 -35.94 40.03 -1.13
C ARG A 40 -36.80 40.80 -0.12
N GLY A 41 -38.10 40.54 -0.09
CA GLY A 41 -39.00 40.89 1.01
C GLY A 41 -39.32 39.67 1.88
N ARG A 42 -39.14 39.79 3.20
CA ARG A 42 -39.59 38.81 4.22
C ARG A 42 -41.07 39.05 4.56
N PRO A 43 -41.82 38.00 4.91
CA PRO A 43 -42.60 38.04 6.15
C PRO A 43 -42.51 36.70 6.92
N ARG A 44 -42.11 36.68 8.20
CA ARG A 44 -42.94 36.84 9.42
C ARG A 44 -44.08 35.81 9.55
N SER A 45 -43.72 34.73 10.27
CA SER A 45 -44.43 34.08 11.37
C SER A 45 -45.97 34.05 11.36
N PHE A 46 -46.44 32.81 11.21
CA PHE A 46 -47.71 32.23 11.62
C PHE A 46 -48.36 32.88 12.86
N LEU A 47 -49.63 33.26 12.72
CA LEU A 47 -50.61 33.24 13.79
C LEU A 47 -51.78 32.35 13.38
N SER A 48 -52.16 31.47 14.31
CA SER A 48 -53.22 30.48 14.22
C SER A 48 -54.61 31.09 14.07
N CYS A 49 -55.47 30.49 13.25
CA CYS A 49 -56.91 30.54 13.49
C CYS A 49 -57.57 29.22 13.13
N ASN A 50 -58.29 28.68 14.11
CA ASN A 50 -59.05 27.43 14.10
C ASN A 50 -60.36 27.64 13.35
N CYS A 51 -60.75 26.74 12.43
CA CYS A 51 -62.17 26.42 12.25
C CYS A 51 -62.37 25.08 11.52
N LYS A 52 -63.00 24.15 12.23
CA LYS A 52 -63.44 22.83 11.79
C LYS A 52 -64.73 23.00 10.96
N GLU A 53 -64.67 23.17 9.65
CA GLU A 53 -65.87 22.99 8.80
C GLU A 53 -65.64 22.84 7.28
N CYS A 54 -64.47 22.34 6.84
CA CYS A 54 -64.21 22.10 5.40
C CYS A 54 -63.79 20.64 5.06
N VAL A 55 -64.16 19.67 5.89
CA VAL A 55 -63.65 18.28 5.75
C VAL A 55 -64.54 17.39 4.86
N PHE A 56 -65.79 17.76 4.56
CA PHE A 56 -66.72 16.81 3.93
C PHE A 56 -66.91 16.90 2.41
N MET A 57 -66.32 17.89 1.72
CA MET A 57 -66.57 18.10 0.28
C MET A 57 -65.34 17.96 -0.64
N GLN A 58 -64.23 17.37 -0.15
CA GLN A 58 -63.05 17.03 -0.98
C GLN A 58 -62.81 15.52 -1.14
N ILE A 59 -63.62 14.67 -0.50
CA ILE A 59 -63.34 13.23 -0.40
C ILE A 59 -63.71 12.43 -1.66
N ARG A 60 -64.54 12.95 -2.58
CA ARG A 60 -64.96 12.18 -3.77
C ARG A 60 -64.10 12.38 -5.04
N ALA A 61 -63.24 13.39 -5.10
CA ALA A 61 -62.40 13.64 -6.27
C ALA A 61 -60.97 13.05 -6.17
N GLN A 62 -60.57 12.52 -5.02
CA GLN A 62 -59.21 11.99 -4.81
C GLN A 62 -59.08 10.47 -5.01
N TRP A 63 -60.19 9.75 -5.20
CA TRP A 63 -60.20 8.29 -5.29
C TRP A 63 -59.94 7.72 -6.69
N SER A 64 -60.01 8.53 -7.75
CA SER A 64 -59.72 8.09 -9.12
C SER A 64 -58.26 8.29 -9.54
N ALA A 65 -57.52 9.23 -8.92
CA ALA A 65 -56.09 9.44 -9.17
C ALA A 65 -55.20 8.43 -8.42
N ALA A 66 -55.61 8.01 -7.21
CA ALA A 66 -54.83 7.09 -6.38
C ALA A 66 -54.64 5.70 -7.02
N LYS A 67 -55.61 5.19 -7.79
CA LYS A 67 -55.55 3.85 -8.40
C LYS A 67 -54.59 3.72 -9.59
N ARG A 68 -54.10 4.83 -10.16
CA ARG A 68 -53.12 4.80 -11.27
C ARG A 68 -51.69 5.18 -10.84
N VAL A 69 -51.53 5.86 -9.71
CA VAL A 69 -50.21 6.32 -9.22
C VAL A 69 -49.56 5.29 -8.29
N LEU A 70 -50.35 4.52 -7.53
CA LEU A 70 -49.85 3.49 -6.61
C LEU A 70 -48.98 2.40 -7.27
N PRO A 71 -49.33 1.79 -8.42
CA PRO A 71 -48.45 0.80 -9.05
C PRO A 71 -47.19 1.44 -9.67
N ALA A 72 -47.25 2.68 -10.15
CA ALA A 72 -46.12 3.38 -10.75
C ALA A 72 -45.08 3.84 -9.71
N VAL A 73 -45.53 4.28 -8.53
CA VAL A 73 -44.65 4.65 -7.41
C VAL A 73 -44.04 3.41 -6.76
N PHE A 74 -44.77 2.29 -6.66
CA PHE A 74 -44.19 1.02 -6.19
C PHE A 74 -43.14 0.47 -7.16
N LEU A 75 -43.36 0.56 -8.49
CA LEU A 75 -42.37 0.15 -9.48
C LEU A 75 -41.12 1.04 -9.44
N LEU A 76 -41.25 2.36 -9.29
CA LEU A 76 -40.11 3.28 -9.16
C LEU A 76 -39.33 3.10 -7.84
N LEU A 77 -40.01 2.82 -6.74
CA LEU A 77 -39.36 2.53 -5.45
C LEU A 77 -38.67 1.15 -5.44
N PHE A 78 -39.27 0.12 -6.05
CA PHE A 78 -38.58 -1.17 -6.23
C PHE A 78 -37.39 -1.07 -7.19
N SER A 79 -37.49 -0.29 -8.27
CA SER A 79 -36.38 -0.03 -9.19
C SER A 79 -35.22 0.70 -8.48
N GLY A 80 -35.54 1.67 -7.62
CA GLY A 80 -34.56 2.40 -6.81
C GLY A 80 -33.88 1.53 -5.75
N VAL A 81 -34.60 0.60 -5.11
CA VAL A 81 -34.02 -0.30 -4.10
C VAL A 81 -33.15 -1.38 -4.75
N VAL A 82 -33.50 -1.87 -5.95
CA VAL A 82 -32.67 -2.86 -6.68
C VAL A 82 -31.37 -2.22 -7.22
N LEU A 83 -31.39 -0.95 -7.61
CA LEU A 83 -30.19 -0.24 -8.08
C LEU A 83 -29.20 0.14 -6.96
N VAL A 84 -29.65 0.25 -5.71
CA VAL A 84 -28.79 0.57 -4.55
C VAL A 84 -28.17 -0.68 -3.91
N SER A 85 -28.64 -1.89 -4.26
CA SER A 85 -28.12 -3.16 -3.73
C SER A 85 -27.11 -3.87 -4.64
N ALA A 86 -26.78 -3.30 -5.79
CA ALA A 86 -25.63 -3.76 -6.58
C ALA A 86 -24.35 -3.41 -5.82
N THR A 87 -23.87 -4.36 -4.99
CA THR A 87 -22.52 -4.29 -4.41
C THR A 87 -21.54 -4.01 -5.55
N LYS A 88 -20.86 -2.86 -5.51
CA LYS A 88 -19.82 -2.55 -6.49
C LYS A 88 -18.82 -3.71 -6.47
N SER A 89 -18.51 -4.26 -7.66
CA SER A 89 -17.47 -5.27 -7.77
C SER A 89 -16.19 -4.76 -7.09
N PRO A 90 -15.51 -5.58 -6.26
CA PRO A 90 -14.23 -5.19 -5.67
C PRO A 90 -13.12 -5.13 -6.72
N PHE A 91 -13.38 -5.59 -7.96
CA PHE A 91 -12.43 -5.63 -9.06
C PHE A 91 -12.65 -4.48 -10.05
N THR A 92 -11.54 -3.94 -10.54
CA THR A 92 -11.48 -2.90 -11.57
C THR A 92 -11.28 -3.50 -12.96
N SER A 93 -11.45 -2.72 -14.03
CA SER A 93 -11.22 -3.16 -15.41
C SER A 93 -9.77 -3.59 -15.70
N LYS A 94 -8.83 -3.35 -14.77
CA LYS A 94 -7.45 -3.85 -14.85
C LYS A 94 -7.31 -5.28 -14.33
N ASP A 95 -8.27 -5.76 -13.54
CA ASP A 95 -8.20 -7.08 -12.91
C ASP A 95 -8.77 -8.14 -13.84
N LYS A 96 -8.06 -9.26 -14.02
CA LYS A 96 -8.59 -10.40 -14.80
C LYS A 96 -9.92 -10.92 -14.24
N ALA A 97 -10.09 -10.84 -12.93
CA ALA A 97 -11.32 -11.19 -12.22
C ALA A 97 -12.52 -10.35 -12.66
N TYR A 98 -12.33 -9.16 -13.23
CA TYR A 98 -13.43 -8.32 -13.74
C TYR A 98 -14.14 -8.94 -14.96
N TYR A 99 -13.42 -9.74 -15.75
CA TYR A 99 -13.94 -10.33 -17.01
C TYR A 99 -14.24 -11.84 -16.90
N ALA A 100 -14.08 -12.43 -15.72
CA ALA A 100 -14.22 -13.87 -15.53
C ALA A 100 -15.68 -14.30 -15.30
N ASP A 101 -15.95 -15.58 -15.52
CA ASP A 101 -17.25 -16.18 -15.22
C ASP A 101 -17.62 -15.98 -13.74
N PRO A 102 -18.85 -15.52 -13.42
CA PRO A 102 -19.26 -15.27 -12.04
C PRO A 102 -19.16 -16.49 -11.12
N ASN A 103 -19.37 -17.72 -11.62
CA ASN A 103 -19.22 -18.92 -10.81
C ASN A 103 -17.76 -19.18 -10.46
N LEU A 104 -16.85 -18.95 -11.42
CA LEU A 104 -15.41 -19.04 -11.16
C LEU A 104 -14.97 -18.00 -10.13
N ILE A 105 -15.46 -16.76 -10.22
CA ILE A 105 -15.16 -15.71 -9.23
C ILE A 105 -15.68 -16.10 -7.85
N ASN A 106 -16.90 -16.63 -7.76
CA ASN A 106 -17.52 -17.02 -6.50
C ASN A 106 -16.85 -18.24 -5.86
N TYR A 107 -16.31 -19.15 -6.66
CA TYR A 107 -15.54 -20.29 -6.19
C TYR A 107 -14.12 -19.90 -5.75
N VAL A 108 -13.38 -19.20 -6.60
CA VAL A 108 -11.96 -18.89 -6.36
C VAL A 108 -11.77 -17.75 -5.37
N ARG A 109 -12.70 -16.79 -5.38
CA ARG A 109 -12.72 -15.61 -4.51
C ARG A 109 -11.38 -14.86 -4.57
N PRO A 110 -11.02 -14.31 -5.74
CA PRO A 110 -9.68 -13.78 -5.97
C PRO A 110 -9.38 -12.58 -5.09
N GLY A 111 -8.09 -12.41 -4.79
CA GLY A 111 -7.58 -11.39 -3.88
C GLY A 111 -7.07 -11.97 -2.57
N LEU A 112 -6.43 -11.11 -1.80
CA LEU A 112 -5.88 -11.38 -0.49
C LEU A 112 -5.97 -10.08 0.31
N VAL A 113 -6.47 -10.18 1.54
CA VAL A 113 -6.44 -9.12 2.54
C VAL A 113 -5.83 -9.70 3.80
N VAL A 114 -4.76 -9.09 4.27
CA VAL A 114 -4.04 -9.42 5.50
C VAL A 114 -4.47 -8.42 6.57
N LYS A 115 -4.82 -8.89 7.76
CA LYS A 115 -5.08 -8.02 8.91
C LYS A 115 -4.51 -8.59 10.19
N ILE A 116 -3.58 -7.88 10.80
CA ILE A 116 -3.12 -8.18 12.16
C ILE A 116 -4.12 -7.53 13.13
N GLN A 117 -4.73 -8.35 13.96
CA GLN A 117 -5.77 -7.96 14.91
C GLN A 117 -5.20 -7.54 16.26
N SER A 118 -4.16 -8.24 16.73
CA SER A 118 -3.52 -7.97 18.01
C SER A 118 -2.12 -8.58 18.08
N ALA A 119 -1.35 -8.10 19.05
CA ALA A 119 0.00 -8.57 19.36
C ALA A 119 0.23 -8.59 20.87
N GLN A 120 1.01 -9.54 21.35
CA GLN A 120 1.36 -9.70 22.76
C GLN A 120 2.80 -10.18 22.91
N ILE A 121 3.46 -9.76 23.99
CA ILE A 121 4.80 -10.22 24.36
C ILE A 121 4.71 -10.81 25.77
N ALA A 122 5.01 -12.10 25.89
CA ALA A 122 5.02 -12.80 27.17
C ALA A 122 6.23 -12.38 28.02
N ALA A 123 6.19 -12.72 29.32
CA ALA A 123 7.26 -12.38 30.26
C ALA A 123 8.62 -12.98 29.87
N ASP A 124 8.63 -14.09 29.14
CA ASP A 124 9.83 -14.77 28.65
C ASP A 124 10.32 -14.24 27.28
N GLY A 125 9.74 -13.14 26.79
CA GLY A 125 10.07 -12.52 25.50
C GLY A 125 9.40 -13.16 24.29
N THR A 126 8.57 -14.20 24.47
CA THR A 126 7.84 -14.82 23.35
C THR A 126 6.80 -13.85 22.79
N VAL A 127 6.86 -13.62 21.48
CA VAL A 127 5.90 -12.75 20.77
C VAL A 127 4.82 -13.61 20.13
N THR A 128 3.57 -13.16 20.24
CA THR A 128 2.43 -13.73 19.52
C THR A 128 1.62 -12.65 18.83
N ALA A 129 1.04 -12.98 17.67
CA ALA A 129 0.14 -12.10 16.93
C ALA A 129 -1.10 -12.86 16.44
N ARG A 130 -2.26 -12.20 16.48
CA ARG A 130 -3.49 -12.67 15.86
C ARG A 130 -3.61 -12.06 14.48
N VAL A 131 -3.75 -12.89 13.45
CA VAL A 131 -3.81 -12.44 12.06
C VAL A 131 -5.00 -13.09 11.38
N LYS A 132 -5.68 -12.29 10.56
CA LYS A 132 -6.80 -12.69 9.73
C LYS A 132 -6.41 -12.55 8.26
N PHE A 133 -6.69 -13.57 7.47
CA PHE A 133 -6.56 -13.59 6.02
C PHE A 133 -7.96 -13.72 5.42
N THR A 134 -8.33 -12.78 4.54
CA THR A 134 -9.64 -12.81 3.86
C THR A 134 -9.54 -12.53 2.38
N ASP A 135 -10.58 -12.86 1.64
CA ASP A 135 -10.83 -12.25 0.33
C ASP A 135 -11.25 -10.77 0.50
N PRO A 136 -11.34 -9.99 -0.59
CA PRO A 136 -11.82 -8.61 -0.54
C PRO A 136 -13.28 -8.45 -0.06
N LYS A 137 -14.05 -9.54 0.02
CA LYS A 137 -15.44 -9.55 0.53
C LYS A 137 -15.51 -9.96 2.01
N GLY A 138 -14.37 -10.21 2.67
CA GLY A 138 -14.27 -10.53 4.09
C GLY A 138 -14.42 -12.01 4.45
N VAL A 139 -14.47 -12.93 3.49
CA VAL A 139 -14.51 -14.37 3.78
C VAL A 139 -13.12 -14.88 4.11
N GLY A 140 -13.02 -15.65 5.19
CA GLY A 140 -11.77 -16.23 5.67
C GLY A 140 -11.10 -17.13 4.62
N LEU A 141 -9.78 -16.99 4.49
CA LEU A 141 -8.95 -17.76 3.58
C LEU A 141 -8.03 -18.71 4.33
N ASP A 142 -7.96 -19.95 3.87
CA ASP A 142 -7.03 -20.93 4.42
C ASP A 142 -5.61 -20.71 3.87
N ILE A 143 -4.64 -20.52 4.77
CA ILE A 143 -3.25 -20.29 4.37
C ILE A 143 -2.65 -21.49 3.62
N ALA A 144 -3.08 -22.72 3.92
CA ALA A 144 -2.55 -23.92 3.30
C ALA A 144 -3.09 -24.15 1.89
N GLY A 145 -4.17 -23.46 1.49
CA GLY A 145 -4.83 -23.65 0.21
C GLY A 145 -5.61 -24.96 0.10
N ILE A 146 -5.97 -25.58 1.23
CA ILE A 146 -6.70 -26.86 1.27
C ILE A 146 -8.20 -26.60 1.28
N GLU A 147 -8.66 -25.68 2.13
CA GLU A 147 -10.09 -25.37 2.28
C GLU A 147 -10.55 -24.26 1.33
N THR A 148 -9.64 -23.38 0.91
CA THR A 148 -9.91 -22.30 -0.04
C THR A 148 -8.89 -22.33 -1.17
N PRO A 149 -9.27 -22.03 -2.42
CA PRO A 149 -8.36 -22.06 -3.56
C PRO A 149 -7.12 -21.18 -3.38
N GLY A 150 -5.95 -21.67 -3.78
CA GLY A 150 -4.68 -20.94 -3.73
C GLY A 150 -4.09 -20.79 -2.33
N ALA A 151 -2.95 -21.45 -2.12
CA ALA A 151 -2.20 -21.33 -0.87
C ALA A 151 -1.64 -19.92 -0.68
N ILE A 152 -1.66 -19.44 0.57
CA ILE A 152 -1.06 -18.16 0.95
C ILE A 152 0.40 -18.44 1.31
N ARG A 153 1.29 -18.09 0.38
CA ARG A 153 2.75 -18.25 0.49
C ARG A 153 3.15 -19.67 0.88
N GLY A 154 2.52 -20.65 0.22
CA GLY A 154 2.74 -22.08 0.48
C GLY A 154 2.39 -22.51 1.91
N GLY A 155 1.40 -21.88 2.54
CA GLY A 155 1.06 -22.13 3.94
C GLY A 155 1.94 -21.41 4.96
N ASN A 156 2.85 -20.54 4.52
CA ASN A 156 3.76 -19.82 5.40
C ASN A 156 3.87 -18.31 5.07
N PRO A 157 2.82 -17.52 5.37
CA PRO A 157 2.90 -16.08 5.39
C PRO A 157 4.05 -15.58 6.28
N SER A 158 4.73 -14.49 5.90
CA SER A 158 5.88 -13.98 6.64
C SER A 158 5.48 -13.00 7.72
N MET A 159 6.22 -13.04 8.83
CA MET A 159 6.07 -12.13 9.97
C MET A 159 7.41 -11.48 10.31
N LEU A 160 7.38 -10.28 10.90
CA LEU A 160 8.55 -9.63 11.48
C LEU A 160 8.14 -8.72 12.65
N ILE A 161 9.11 -8.35 13.48
CA ILE A 161 8.89 -7.39 14.57
C ILE A 161 10.06 -6.40 14.69
N ALA A 162 9.71 -5.13 14.86
CA ALA A 162 10.62 -4.03 15.10
C ALA A 162 10.08 -3.09 16.18
N TYR A 163 10.93 -2.21 16.69
CA TYR A 163 10.53 -1.16 17.62
C TYR A 163 11.27 0.15 17.32
N ILE A 164 10.74 1.25 17.83
CA ILE A 164 11.43 2.54 17.84
C ILE A 164 11.94 2.76 19.27
N PRO A 165 13.26 2.71 19.53
CA PRO A 165 13.79 2.97 20.86
C PRO A 165 13.31 4.33 21.40
N GLN A 166 13.14 4.44 22.71
CA GLN A 166 12.65 5.67 23.32
C GLN A 166 13.51 6.88 22.94
N GLY A 167 12.85 7.98 22.57
CA GLY A 167 13.51 9.19 22.10
C GLY A 167 14.10 9.11 20.69
N GLN A 168 14.00 7.96 20.01
CA GLN A 168 14.45 7.79 18.63
C GLN A 168 13.28 7.91 17.63
N HIS A 169 13.62 7.92 16.34
CA HIS A 169 12.64 8.05 15.24
C HIS A 169 12.75 6.97 14.18
N GLN A 170 13.72 6.07 14.32
CA GLN A 170 14.00 5.00 13.37
C GLN A 170 13.67 3.66 14.00
N TYR A 171 13.17 2.76 13.16
CA TYR A 171 12.95 1.39 13.59
C TYR A 171 14.27 0.64 13.77
N VAL A 172 14.28 -0.26 14.73
CA VAL A 172 15.28 -1.29 14.93
C VAL A 172 14.54 -2.62 14.92
N ALA A 173 14.88 -3.53 14.00
CA ALA A 173 14.22 -4.82 13.90
C ALA A 173 14.81 -5.82 14.89
N TYR A 174 13.95 -6.58 15.58
CA TYR A 174 14.36 -7.72 16.39
C TYR A 174 14.62 -8.95 15.52
N THR A 175 13.79 -9.16 14.49
CA THR A 175 13.96 -10.25 13.53
C THR A 175 15.04 -9.87 12.54
N THR A 176 16.17 -10.56 12.62
CA THR A 176 17.36 -10.27 11.80
C THR A 176 17.97 -11.55 11.26
N ARG A 177 18.83 -11.39 10.25
CA ARG A 177 19.72 -12.44 9.74
C ARG A 177 21.11 -11.86 9.53
N THR A 178 22.12 -12.72 9.59
CA THR A 178 23.47 -12.36 9.14
C THR A 178 23.60 -12.72 7.67
N GLN A 179 23.70 -11.71 6.81
CA GLN A 179 24.02 -11.90 5.40
C GLN A 179 25.54 -11.97 5.25
N VAL A 180 26.03 -13.04 4.66
CA VAL A 180 27.44 -13.20 4.31
C VAL A 180 27.57 -12.97 2.81
N SER A 181 28.51 -12.11 2.42
CA SER A 181 28.79 -11.87 1.02
C SER A 181 29.43 -13.10 0.39
N THR A 182 28.94 -13.47 -0.80
CA THR A 182 29.55 -14.55 -1.60
C THR A 182 30.47 -14.01 -2.69
N ILE A 183 30.43 -12.70 -2.96
CA ILE A 183 31.23 -12.03 -4.00
C ILE A 183 32.33 -11.11 -3.42
N ARG A 184 32.24 -10.76 -2.13
CA ARG A 184 33.28 -10.07 -1.34
C ARG A 184 33.65 -10.93 -0.13
N PRO A 185 34.60 -11.87 -0.29
CA PRO A 185 34.97 -12.79 0.79
C PRO A 185 35.31 -12.07 2.09
N GLY A 186 34.73 -12.54 3.19
CA GLY A 186 34.92 -11.97 4.53
C GLY A 186 33.88 -10.93 4.95
N GLU A 187 33.20 -10.30 3.99
CA GLU A 187 32.18 -9.29 4.29
C GLU A 187 30.88 -9.91 4.81
N ARG A 188 30.29 -9.28 5.82
CA ARG A 188 29.00 -9.67 6.38
C ARG A 188 28.27 -8.46 6.95
N ALA A 189 26.95 -8.51 6.93
CA ALA A 189 26.11 -7.51 7.55
C ALA A 189 24.93 -8.17 8.28
N VAL A 190 24.53 -7.59 9.41
CA VAL A 190 23.22 -7.90 10.00
C VAL A 190 22.17 -7.15 9.19
N GLN A 191 21.12 -7.85 8.79
CA GLN A 191 20.00 -7.29 8.07
C GLN A 191 18.72 -7.56 8.84
N ALA A 192 17.84 -6.58 8.93
CA ALA A 192 16.45 -6.86 9.29
C ALA A 192 15.84 -7.86 8.30
N ALA A 193 15.06 -8.80 8.81
CA ALA A 193 14.48 -9.89 8.02
C ALA A 193 13.15 -10.36 8.61
N ALA A 194 12.47 -11.25 7.88
CA ALA A 194 11.37 -12.01 8.47
C ALA A 194 11.87 -12.90 9.62
N ASP A 195 10.96 -13.15 10.55
CA ASP A 195 11.10 -14.14 11.58
C ASP A 195 11.41 -15.53 10.99
N THR A 196 12.23 -16.29 11.71
CA THR A 196 12.58 -17.66 11.35
C THR A 196 12.24 -18.57 12.51
N GLY A 197 11.65 -19.74 12.21
CA GLY A 197 11.30 -20.74 13.21
C GLY A 197 9.99 -20.48 13.97
N GLY A 198 9.24 -19.42 13.61
CA GLY A 198 7.89 -19.21 14.13
C GLY A 198 6.86 -20.18 13.52
N ARG A 199 5.67 -20.20 14.12
CA ARG A 199 4.63 -21.19 13.82
C ARG A 199 3.25 -20.57 13.75
N TRP A 200 2.52 -20.91 12.70
CA TRP A 200 1.10 -20.62 12.53
C TRP A 200 0.23 -21.68 13.21
N THR A 201 -0.84 -21.24 13.90
CA THR A 201 -1.87 -22.10 14.49
C THR A 201 -3.24 -21.59 14.08
N LYS A 202 -4.04 -22.42 13.38
CA LYS A 202 -5.41 -22.09 13.01
C LYS A 202 -6.29 -22.03 14.26
N VAL A 203 -7.17 -21.03 14.32
CA VAL A 203 -8.00 -20.70 15.48
C VAL A 203 -9.43 -20.32 15.06
N GLY A 204 -9.66 -20.14 13.77
CA GLY A 204 -10.95 -19.95 13.13
C GLY A 204 -10.78 -19.90 11.61
N ASP A 205 -11.86 -19.73 10.88
CA ASP A 205 -11.80 -19.62 9.42
C ASP A 205 -11.11 -18.32 8.99
N GLY A 206 -9.99 -18.45 8.29
CA GLY A 206 -9.12 -17.33 7.95
C GLY A 206 -8.42 -16.69 9.15
N GLU A 207 -8.56 -17.22 10.37
CA GLU A 207 -7.99 -16.64 11.58
C GLU A 207 -6.91 -17.55 12.17
N TYR A 208 -5.76 -16.95 12.45
CA TYR A 208 -4.56 -17.65 12.89
C TYR A 208 -3.87 -16.89 14.03
N THR A 209 -3.24 -17.65 14.93
CA THR A 209 -2.21 -17.13 15.83
C THR A 209 -0.84 -17.46 15.23
N TYR A 210 0.03 -16.48 15.11
CA TYR A 210 1.46 -16.69 14.86
C TYR A 210 2.24 -16.57 16.17
N THR A 211 3.05 -17.57 16.48
CA THR A 211 4.04 -17.51 17.55
C THR A 211 5.42 -17.35 16.93
N PHE A 212 6.12 -16.28 17.28
CA PHE A 212 7.45 -16.00 16.72
C PHE A 212 8.49 -17.00 17.22
N GLY A 213 9.42 -17.36 16.34
CA GLY A 213 10.63 -18.09 16.74
C GLY A 213 11.64 -17.18 17.43
N THR A 214 11.69 -15.91 17.00
CA THR A 214 12.50 -14.87 17.65
C THR A 214 11.89 -14.48 19.00
N LYS A 215 12.68 -14.60 20.07
CA LYS A 215 12.35 -14.06 21.39
C LYS A 215 12.96 -12.67 21.56
N LEU A 216 12.22 -11.77 22.18
CA LEU A 216 12.75 -10.47 22.59
C LEU A 216 13.67 -10.64 23.81
N PRO A 217 14.71 -9.80 23.94
CA PRO A 217 15.60 -9.84 25.10
C PRO A 217 14.83 -9.44 26.37
N ALA A 218 15.22 -9.99 27.52
CA ALA A 218 14.48 -9.77 28.79
C ALA A 218 14.35 -8.28 29.18
N ASN A 219 15.28 -7.45 28.74
CA ASN A 219 15.33 -6.00 28.99
C ASN A 219 14.78 -5.15 27.83
N TYR A 220 13.93 -5.70 26.95
CA TYR A 220 13.31 -4.91 25.89
C TYR A 220 12.49 -3.73 26.45
N GLU A 221 12.40 -2.64 25.68
CA GLU A 221 11.77 -1.39 26.11
C GLU A 221 10.23 -1.47 26.06
N LYS A 222 9.60 -1.89 27.15
CA LYS A 222 8.14 -2.16 27.19
C LYS A 222 7.25 -0.94 26.91
N SER A 223 7.76 0.27 27.12
CA SER A 223 7.09 1.55 26.87
C SER A 223 7.41 2.14 25.50
N ALA A 224 8.25 1.48 24.70
CA ALA A 224 8.56 1.89 23.33
C ALA A 224 7.47 1.42 22.34
N THR A 225 7.34 2.14 21.22
CA THR A 225 6.46 1.71 20.13
C THR A 225 7.05 0.49 19.44
N HIS A 226 6.30 -0.61 19.47
CA HIS A 226 6.59 -1.85 18.76
C HIS A 226 5.69 -1.95 17.53
N SER A 227 6.14 -2.68 16.52
CA SER A 227 5.43 -2.87 15.26
C SER A 227 5.66 -4.27 14.74
N ILE A 228 4.56 -4.99 14.50
CA ILE A 228 4.58 -6.29 13.83
C ILE A 228 4.13 -6.10 12.40
N GLY A 229 4.89 -6.66 11.46
CA GLY A 229 4.52 -6.71 10.06
C GLY A 229 4.15 -8.13 9.64
N CYS A 230 3.11 -8.27 8.81
CA CYS A 230 2.76 -9.48 8.09
C CYS A 230 2.71 -9.16 6.60
N TYR A 231 3.39 -9.95 5.77
CA TYR A 231 3.31 -9.83 4.31
C TYR A 231 3.15 -11.20 3.67
N ALA A 232 2.32 -11.25 2.63
CA ALA A 232 1.90 -12.51 2.05
C ALA A 232 1.51 -12.37 0.58
N SER A 233 1.53 -13.52 -0.09
CA SER A 233 1.04 -13.65 -1.44
C SER A 233 0.15 -14.88 -1.56
N ARG A 234 -0.91 -14.80 -2.35
CA ARG A 234 -1.82 -15.90 -2.63
C ARG A 234 -1.74 -16.23 -4.11
N ASP A 235 -1.28 -17.45 -4.40
CA ASP A 235 -1.13 -17.92 -5.78
C ASP A 235 -2.47 -18.44 -6.31
N LEU A 236 -3.00 -17.78 -7.34
CA LEU A 236 -4.24 -18.14 -8.03
C LEU A 236 -3.98 -18.31 -9.54
N THR A 237 -2.72 -18.57 -9.92
CA THR A 237 -2.31 -18.71 -11.32
C THR A 237 -3.00 -19.89 -12.00
N GLU A 238 -3.26 -20.99 -11.28
CA GLU A 238 -3.99 -22.16 -11.78
C GLU A 238 -5.42 -21.82 -12.24
N PHE A 239 -6.01 -20.76 -11.68
CA PHE A 239 -7.34 -20.26 -12.04
C PHE A 239 -7.30 -19.08 -13.01
N GLY A 240 -6.11 -18.69 -13.49
CA GLY A 240 -5.92 -17.56 -14.40
C GLY A 240 -5.94 -16.18 -13.75
N PHE A 241 -5.97 -16.08 -12.40
CA PHE A 241 -6.05 -14.79 -11.70
C PHE A 241 -4.69 -14.21 -11.26
N GLY A 242 -3.59 -14.94 -11.47
CA GLY A 242 -2.26 -14.47 -11.09
C GLY A 242 -2.00 -14.60 -9.59
N THR A 243 -1.16 -13.74 -9.03
CA THR A 243 -0.79 -13.77 -7.61
C THR A 243 -1.31 -12.50 -6.93
N ALA A 244 -2.18 -12.65 -5.93
CA ALA A 244 -2.62 -11.54 -5.09
C ALA A 244 -1.56 -11.28 -4.01
N LEU A 245 -1.26 -10.01 -3.74
CA LEU A 245 -0.22 -9.56 -2.81
C LEU A 245 -0.86 -8.63 -1.78
N ASP A 246 -0.52 -8.81 -0.51
CA ASP A 246 -0.95 -7.86 0.52
C ASP A 246 -0.03 -7.90 1.76
N ASP A 247 0.00 -6.79 2.48
CA ASP A 247 0.67 -6.67 3.77
C ASP A 247 -0.13 -5.84 4.77
N ASP A 248 0.18 -6.02 6.06
CA ASP A 248 -0.36 -5.21 7.14
C ASP A 248 0.69 -4.99 8.22
N VAL A 249 0.59 -3.84 8.89
CA VAL A 249 1.44 -3.51 10.03
C VAL A 249 0.57 -3.11 11.22
N TYR A 250 0.86 -3.70 12.38
CA TYR A 250 0.19 -3.41 13.64
C TYR A 250 1.16 -2.79 14.63
N HIS A 251 0.79 -1.62 15.15
CA HIS A 251 1.58 -0.86 16.11
C HIS A 251 1.00 -0.98 17.51
N PHE A 252 1.85 -1.17 18.52
CA PHE A 252 1.43 -1.28 19.91
C PHE A 252 2.53 -0.81 20.87
N VAL A 253 2.16 -0.51 22.11
CA VAL A 253 3.10 -0.26 23.22
C VAL A 253 2.87 -1.40 24.22
N PRO A 254 3.86 -2.29 24.44
CA PRO A 254 3.69 -3.52 25.23
C PRO A 254 3.10 -3.33 26.64
N ASP A 255 3.51 -2.28 27.35
CA ASP A 255 2.98 -1.98 28.70
C ASP A 255 1.72 -1.10 28.71
N GLY A 256 1.24 -0.67 27.54
CA GLY A 256 0.07 0.19 27.40
C GLY A 256 0.21 1.60 27.99
N SER A 257 1.42 2.01 28.38
CA SER A 257 1.67 3.32 29.02
C SER A 257 1.37 4.52 28.12
N SER A 258 1.35 4.32 26.80
CA SER A 258 1.10 5.38 25.83
C SER A 258 0.46 4.84 24.55
N ARG A 259 -0.05 5.75 23.71
CA ARG A 259 -0.47 5.39 22.36
C ARG A 259 0.78 5.11 21.50
N PRO A 260 0.75 4.10 20.62
CA PRO A 260 1.85 3.86 19.68
C PRO A 260 2.09 5.09 18.80
N ALA A 261 3.37 5.43 18.63
CA ALA A 261 3.83 6.55 17.79
C ALA A 261 4.77 5.99 16.71
N PRO A 262 4.23 5.33 15.66
CA PRO A 262 5.05 4.76 14.59
C PRO A 262 5.74 5.85 13.76
N ARG A 263 6.70 5.42 12.94
CA ARG A 263 7.34 6.28 11.94
C ARG A 263 6.41 6.40 10.73
N ASP A 264 5.84 7.59 10.53
CA ASP A 264 4.83 7.88 9.51
C ASP A 264 5.16 9.19 8.76
N VAL A 265 6.15 9.12 7.88
CA VAL A 265 6.70 10.29 7.16
C VAL A 265 6.15 10.41 5.73
N ILE A 266 5.95 9.28 5.05
CA ILE A 266 5.41 9.19 3.67
C ILE A 266 4.43 8.02 3.65
N ARG A 267 3.31 8.19 2.95
CA ARG A 267 2.35 7.11 2.68
C ARG A 267 2.56 6.49 1.30
N THR A 268 2.15 5.23 1.16
CA THR A 268 2.17 4.46 -0.10
C THR A 268 1.51 5.17 -1.28
N GLN A 269 0.50 6.01 -1.03
CA GLN A 269 -0.19 6.80 -2.07
C GLN A 269 0.73 7.80 -2.77
N SER A 270 1.80 8.28 -2.12
CA SER A 270 2.78 9.13 -2.79
C SER A 270 3.52 8.39 -3.89
N CYS A 271 3.83 7.11 -3.68
CA CYS A 271 4.64 6.29 -4.58
C CYS A 271 3.84 5.82 -5.79
N THR A 272 2.59 5.43 -5.57
CA THR A 272 1.70 4.88 -6.60
C THR A 272 1.22 5.91 -7.63
N LYS A 273 1.54 7.20 -7.46
CA LYS A 273 1.39 8.22 -8.52
C LYS A 273 2.22 7.89 -9.76
N CYS A 274 3.37 7.25 -9.58
CA CYS A 274 4.25 6.81 -10.66
C CYS A 274 4.32 5.28 -10.76
N HIS A 275 4.27 4.56 -9.63
CA HIS A 275 4.39 3.09 -9.56
C HIS A 275 3.02 2.38 -9.53
N VAL A 276 2.10 2.73 -10.43
CA VAL A 276 0.68 2.32 -10.36
C VAL A 276 0.49 0.80 -10.33
N ASP A 277 1.23 0.06 -11.17
CA ASP A 277 1.09 -1.40 -11.33
C ASP A 277 2.40 -2.15 -10.96
N THR A 278 3.38 -1.45 -10.37
CA THR A 278 4.72 -1.98 -10.08
C THR A 278 5.14 -1.77 -8.63
N PHE A 279 4.26 -1.26 -7.75
CA PHE A 279 4.59 -1.03 -6.35
C PHE A 279 4.51 -2.33 -5.53
N ALA A 280 5.31 -3.30 -5.94
CA ALA A 280 5.54 -4.57 -5.26
C ALA A 280 7.02 -4.90 -5.41
N PHE A 281 7.75 -4.90 -4.30
CA PHE A 281 9.19 -5.13 -4.29
C PHE A 281 9.52 -6.50 -3.69
N HIS A 282 10.71 -7.00 -4.02
CA HIS A 282 11.16 -8.35 -3.69
C HIS A 282 10.37 -9.48 -4.36
N GLY A 283 9.87 -9.23 -5.58
CA GLY A 283 9.09 -10.20 -6.35
C GLY A 283 7.68 -10.36 -5.80
N THR A 284 7.14 -11.57 -5.84
CA THR A 284 5.76 -11.87 -5.44
C THR A 284 5.65 -12.21 -3.95
N THR A 285 6.44 -11.57 -3.07
CA THR A 285 6.42 -11.90 -1.63
C THR A 285 5.26 -11.28 -0.87
N GLY A 286 4.71 -10.15 -1.33
CA GLY A 286 3.62 -9.44 -0.65
C GLY A 286 3.97 -8.09 -0.05
N ARG A 287 5.14 -7.51 -0.33
CA ARG A 287 5.58 -6.23 0.27
C ARG A 287 5.15 -5.09 -0.65
N VAL A 288 4.09 -4.40 -0.25
CA VAL A 288 3.32 -3.45 -1.07
C VAL A 288 2.98 -2.16 -0.33
N SER A 289 3.38 -1.98 0.93
CA SER A 289 3.22 -0.72 1.66
C SER A 289 4.54 -0.11 2.16
N MET A 290 4.56 1.23 2.27
CA MET A 290 5.66 1.96 2.89
C MET A 290 5.85 1.59 4.36
N GLU A 291 4.74 1.40 5.07
CA GLU A 291 4.66 0.99 6.46
C GLU A 291 5.36 -0.35 6.69
N MET A 292 5.22 -1.29 5.75
CA MET A 292 5.96 -2.56 5.76
C MET A 292 7.45 -2.35 5.50
N CYS A 293 7.80 -1.58 4.46
CA CYS A 293 9.18 -1.44 4.03
C CYS A 293 10.09 -0.84 5.12
N VAL A 294 9.60 0.14 5.88
CA VAL A 294 10.37 0.82 6.94
C VAL A 294 10.68 -0.04 8.16
N LEU A 295 10.08 -1.23 8.27
CA LEU A 295 10.44 -2.18 9.33
C LEU A 295 11.73 -2.96 9.02
N CYS A 296 12.08 -3.10 7.73
CA CYS A 296 13.29 -3.79 7.29
C CYS A 296 14.39 -2.82 6.82
N HIS A 297 14.00 -1.82 6.04
CA HIS A 297 14.91 -0.83 5.48
C HIS A 297 15.20 0.27 6.51
N THR A 298 15.88 -0.13 7.57
CA THR A 298 16.30 0.75 8.67
C THR A 298 17.80 1.04 8.59
N PRO A 299 18.33 1.99 9.39
CA PRO A 299 19.76 2.28 9.42
C PRO A 299 20.65 1.09 9.80
N GLN A 300 20.06 0.05 10.40
CA GLN A 300 20.80 -1.17 10.77
C GLN A 300 21.11 -2.08 9.57
N THR A 301 20.43 -1.89 8.44
CA THR A 301 20.47 -2.82 7.31
C THR A 301 21.38 -2.28 6.19
N THR A 302 22.40 -3.08 5.86
CA THR A 302 23.38 -2.81 4.80
C THR A 302 23.48 -4.00 3.87
N ASP A 303 23.70 -3.75 2.58
CA ASP A 303 24.10 -4.77 1.62
C ASP A 303 25.62 -5.02 1.75
N PRO A 304 26.07 -6.20 2.23
CA PRO A 304 27.51 -6.47 2.38
C PRO A 304 28.23 -6.63 1.04
N ASP A 305 27.51 -6.94 -0.04
CA ASP A 305 28.10 -7.16 -1.36
C ASP A 305 28.51 -5.85 -2.05
N SER A 306 27.81 -4.74 -1.75
CA SER A 306 28.19 -3.40 -2.20
C SER A 306 28.81 -2.54 -1.10
N GLY A 307 28.51 -2.81 0.17
CA GLY A 307 28.77 -1.93 1.30
C GLY A 307 27.77 -0.77 1.42
N ASN A 308 26.80 -0.67 0.52
CA ASN A 308 25.79 0.38 0.57
C ASN A 308 24.73 0.07 1.63
N THR A 309 24.33 1.10 2.37
CA THR A 309 23.14 1.01 3.22
C THR A 309 21.90 0.81 2.34
N VAL A 310 20.92 0.10 2.88
CA VAL A 310 19.57 0.01 2.31
C VAL A 310 18.55 0.65 3.26
N ASP A 311 18.97 1.59 4.11
CA ASP A 311 18.05 2.45 4.87
C ASP A 311 17.04 3.11 3.92
N MET A 312 15.77 3.14 4.30
CA MET A 312 14.69 3.60 3.43
C MET A 312 14.90 5.04 2.94
N ALA A 313 15.40 5.94 3.79
CA ALA A 313 15.62 7.33 3.39
C ALA A 313 16.80 7.45 2.42
N TYR A 314 17.92 6.79 2.72
CA TYR A 314 19.08 6.80 1.83
C TYR A 314 18.77 6.13 0.48
N MET A 315 18.30 4.89 0.52
CA MET A 315 18.03 4.05 -0.65
C MET A 315 17.06 4.73 -1.61
N THR A 316 15.95 5.26 -1.09
CA THR A 316 14.94 5.90 -1.94
C THR A 316 15.50 7.14 -2.63
N HIS A 317 16.20 8.01 -1.89
CA HIS A 317 16.82 9.19 -2.49
C HIS A 317 17.88 8.81 -3.53
N ALA A 318 18.75 7.84 -3.21
CA ALA A 318 19.81 7.41 -4.11
C ALA A 318 19.25 6.81 -5.41
N ILE A 319 18.24 5.94 -5.33
CA ILE A 319 17.58 5.37 -6.51
C ILE A 319 17.00 6.45 -7.41
N HIS A 320 16.28 7.43 -6.84
CA HIS A 320 15.61 8.47 -7.63
C HIS A 320 16.56 9.55 -8.14
N MET A 321 17.71 9.75 -7.48
CA MET A 321 18.80 10.57 -8.02
C MET A 321 19.49 9.88 -9.19
N GLY A 322 19.67 8.56 -9.11
CA GLY A 322 20.14 7.71 -10.21
C GLY A 322 21.35 8.29 -10.93
N ARG A 323 21.17 8.64 -12.22
CA ARG A 323 22.22 9.21 -13.08
C ARG A 323 22.84 10.52 -12.61
N ASP A 324 22.16 11.23 -11.70
CA ASP A 324 22.62 12.51 -11.16
C ASP A 324 23.43 12.36 -9.86
N LEU A 325 23.66 11.13 -9.39
CA LEU A 325 24.53 10.87 -8.23
C LEU A 325 26.01 11.06 -8.60
N ALA A 326 26.80 11.54 -7.63
CA ALA A 326 28.26 11.61 -7.78
C ALA A 326 28.90 10.21 -7.85
N LYS A 327 28.32 9.24 -7.14
CA LYS A 327 28.73 7.83 -7.15
C LYS A 327 27.53 6.93 -7.47
N PRO A 328 27.68 5.92 -8.36
CA PRO A 328 26.64 4.92 -8.62
C PRO A 328 26.10 4.29 -7.34
N TYR A 329 24.77 4.23 -7.20
CA TYR A 329 24.13 3.43 -6.17
C TYR A 329 23.82 2.03 -6.72
N ILE A 330 24.55 1.04 -6.22
CA ILE A 330 24.48 -0.35 -6.65
C ILE A 330 24.27 -1.23 -5.42
N VAL A 331 23.34 -2.16 -5.49
CA VAL A 331 23.13 -3.18 -4.44
C VAL A 331 22.96 -4.55 -5.08
N TYR A 332 23.25 -5.60 -4.33
CA TYR A 332 23.04 -6.98 -4.76
C TYR A 332 21.88 -7.60 -3.99
N GLY A 333 20.93 -8.16 -4.73
CA GLY A 333 19.75 -8.79 -4.17
C GLY A 333 19.85 -10.31 -4.14
N ASN A 334 18.67 -10.95 -4.17
CA ASN A 334 18.56 -12.41 -4.17
C ASN A 334 19.37 -13.03 -5.32
N ALA A 335 20.05 -14.14 -5.04
CA ALA A 335 20.92 -14.84 -6.00
C ALA A 335 22.01 -13.95 -6.63
N ASN A 336 22.55 -12.98 -5.88
CA ASN A 336 23.58 -12.05 -6.32
C ASN A 336 23.19 -11.20 -7.54
N VAL A 337 21.89 -11.01 -7.79
CA VAL A 337 21.43 -10.14 -8.88
C VAL A 337 21.88 -8.71 -8.58
N LYS A 338 22.70 -8.14 -9.48
CA LYS A 338 23.16 -6.75 -9.41
C LYS A 338 22.01 -5.81 -9.81
N PHE A 339 21.64 -4.92 -8.91
CA PHE A 339 20.75 -3.79 -9.18
C PHE A 339 21.60 -2.53 -9.31
N ASP A 340 21.69 -2.01 -10.53
CA ASP A 340 22.42 -0.79 -10.86
C ASP A 340 21.43 0.33 -11.19
N PHE A 341 21.37 1.35 -10.33
CA PHE A 341 20.40 2.44 -10.47
C PHE A 341 20.98 3.65 -11.22
N SER A 342 22.18 3.54 -11.78
CA SER A 342 22.89 4.66 -12.43
C SER A 342 22.19 5.22 -13.67
N GLU A 343 21.29 4.46 -14.30
CA GLU A 343 20.52 4.91 -15.47
C GLU A 343 19.13 5.45 -15.10
N VAL A 344 18.73 5.36 -13.83
CA VAL A 344 17.43 5.88 -13.39
C VAL A 344 17.42 7.40 -13.54
N GLY A 345 16.38 7.91 -14.20
CA GLY A 345 16.11 9.33 -14.31
C GLY A 345 14.81 9.69 -13.60
N PHE A 346 14.86 10.65 -12.68
CA PHE A 346 13.64 11.19 -12.07
C PHE A 346 12.84 11.97 -13.12
N PRO A 347 11.52 11.74 -13.25
CA PRO A 347 10.71 12.33 -14.33
C PRO A 347 10.43 13.83 -14.17
N THR A 348 10.87 14.44 -13.07
CA THR A 348 10.64 15.85 -12.73
C THR A 348 11.85 16.45 -12.02
N ASP A 349 11.76 17.68 -11.53
CA ASP A 349 12.81 18.29 -10.71
C ASP A 349 12.98 17.52 -9.41
N LYS A 350 14.15 16.87 -9.24
CA LYS A 350 14.55 16.11 -8.05
C LYS A 350 14.59 16.93 -6.76
N ARG A 351 14.65 18.26 -6.85
CA ARG A 351 14.57 19.17 -5.71
C ARG A 351 13.12 19.39 -5.23
N ASN A 352 12.13 18.96 -6.01
CA ASN A 352 10.73 19.05 -5.63
C ASN A 352 10.36 17.93 -4.64
N CYS A 353 10.68 18.13 -3.36
CA CYS A 353 10.41 17.17 -2.29
C CYS A 353 8.93 16.80 -2.18
N GLN A 354 8.01 17.70 -2.60
CA GLN A 354 6.56 17.51 -2.47
C GLN A 354 6.02 16.38 -3.35
N VAL A 355 6.79 15.88 -4.31
CA VAL A 355 6.40 14.71 -5.12
C VAL A 355 6.16 13.50 -4.21
N CYS A 356 7.02 13.30 -3.21
CA CYS A 356 6.91 12.22 -2.23
C CYS A 356 6.46 12.71 -0.85
N HIS A 357 7.04 13.81 -0.37
CA HIS A 357 6.77 14.44 0.93
C HIS A 357 5.62 15.45 0.86
N GLU A 358 4.45 14.97 0.44
CA GLU A 358 3.25 15.80 0.34
C GLU A 358 2.53 15.85 1.70
N SER A 359 2.26 17.07 2.19
CA SER A 359 1.56 17.30 3.46
C SER A 359 0.09 16.86 3.45
N THR A 360 -0.51 16.71 2.28
CA THR A 360 -1.94 16.38 2.11
C THR A 360 -2.24 14.87 2.22
N THR A 361 -1.20 14.02 2.22
CA THR A 361 -1.36 12.55 2.30
C THR A 361 -1.85 12.06 3.66
N GLY A 362 -1.85 12.93 4.68
CA GLY A 362 -2.28 12.60 6.03
C GLY A 362 -1.24 11.85 6.88
N ALA A 363 0.02 11.75 6.40
CA ALA A 363 1.12 11.25 7.22
C ALA A 363 1.32 12.13 8.46
N ALA A 364 1.34 11.52 9.64
CA ALA A 364 1.43 12.24 10.92
C ALA A 364 2.73 13.04 11.07
N GLN A 365 3.78 12.66 10.33
CA GLN A 365 5.12 13.23 10.40
C GLN A 365 5.59 13.78 9.03
N ALA A 366 4.66 14.20 8.16
CA ALA A 366 4.95 14.65 6.79
C ALA A 366 6.01 15.77 6.70
N ASN A 367 6.10 16.64 7.71
CA ASN A 367 7.06 17.75 7.75
C ASN A 367 8.48 17.35 8.23
N GLN A 368 8.72 16.09 8.63
CA GLN A 368 10.03 15.68 9.14
C GLN A 368 11.16 15.85 8.11
N ALA A 369 10.86 15.68 6.82
CA ALA A 369 11.85 15.87 5.76
C ALA A 369 12.43 17.30 5.73
N LEU A 370 11.66 18.29 6.19
CA LEU A 370 12.07 19.71 6.22
C LEU A 370 12.59 20.14 7.59
N THR A 371 12.09 19.53 8.66
CA THR A 371 12.36 19.97 10.04
C THR A 371 13.44 19.17 10.75
N ARG A 372 13.83 18.01 10.20
CA ARG A 372 14.80 17.08 10.83
C ARG A 372 15.79 16.52 9.79
N PRO A 373 16.69 17.36 9.24
CA PRO A 373 17.71 16.87 8.32
C PRO A 373 18.62 15.85 9.01
N THR A 374 19.03 14.81 8.29
CA THR A 374 19.95 13.79 8.80
C THR A 374 21.01 13.51 7.76
N ARG A 375 22.24 13.21 8.20
CA ARG A 375 23.34 12.79 7.29
C ARG A 375 22.92 11.62 6.40
N MET A 376 22.12 10.68 6.94
CA MET A 376 21.58 9.54 6.20
C MET A 376 20.68 9.98 5.04
N ALA A 377 19.68 10.83 5.30
CA ALA A 377 18.76 11.29 4.27
C ALA A 377 19.46 12.21 3.24
N CYS A 378 20.28 13.15 3.69
CA CYS A 378 21.02 14.06 2.81
C CYS A 378 22.04 13.31 1.94
N GLY A 379 22.74 12.33 2.53
CA GLY A 379 23.72 11.50 1.84
C GLY A 379 23.12 10.61 0.75
N GLY A 380 21.82 10.35 0.77
CA GLY A 380 21.13 9.65 -0.32
C GLY A 380 21.18 10.42 -1.64
N CYS A 381 21.12 11.75 -1.61
CA CYS A 381 21.31 12.60 -2.81
C CYS A 381 22.74 13.11 -2.96
N HIS A 382 23.37 13.46 -1.83
CA HIS A 382 24.69 14.07 -1.78
C HIS A 382 25.75 13.03 -1.40
N ASN A 383 25.82 11.91 -2.13
CA ASN A 383 26.68 10.78 -1.79
C ASN A 383 28.18 10.96 -2.14
N GLY A 384 28.53 12.10 -2.74
CA GLY A 384 29.91 12.55 -2.86
C GLY A 384 30.47 13.11 -1.56
N VAL A 385 29.60 13.64 -0.68
CA VAL A 385 29.98 14.36 0.53
C VAL A 385 30.50 13.42 1.60
N ASN A 386 31.66 13.75 2.16
CA ASN A 386 32.18 13.10 3.35
C ASN A 386 31.74 13.86 4.60
N PHE A 387 30.64 13.42 5.23
CA PHE A 387 30.12 14.06 6.44
C PHE A 387 31.01 13.94 7.69
N ALA A 388 32.06 13.10 7.64
CA ALA A 388 33.01 12.97 8.75
C ALA A 388 34.14 14.00 8.64
N THR A 389 34.68 14.22 7.43
CA THR A 389 35.80 15.15 7.20
C THR A 389 35.34 16.54 6.75
N GLY A 390 34.11 16.67 6.25
CA GLY A 390 33.62 17.88 5.59
C GLY A 390 34.06 18.01 4.12
N GLU A 391 34.80 17.05 3.58
CA GLU A 391 35.18 17.03 2.17
C GLU A 391 33.94 17.00 1.27
N ASP A 392 33.98 17.81 0.23
CA ASP A 392 32.86 18.07 -0.71
C ASP A 392 31.56 18.60 -0.06
N HIS A 393 31.58 18.94 1.23
CA HIS A 393 30.48 19.64 1.89
C HIS A 393 30.66 21.15 1.66
N ALA A 394 29.92 21.73 0.69
CA ALA A 394 29.96 23.17 0.46
C ALA A 394 29.64 23.93 1.77
N ASN A 395 30.51 24.89 2.11
CA ASN A 395 30.38 25.78 3.25
C ASN A 395 29.31 26.85 3.03
#